data_AF-A0A0U2X286-F1
#
_entry.id   AF-A0A0U2X286-F1
#
_cell.length_a   1.000
_cell.length_b   1.000
_cell.length_c   1.000
_cell.angle_alpha   90.00
_cell.angle_beta   90.00
_cell.angle_gamma   90.00
#
_symmetry.space_group_name_H-M   'P 1'
#
loop_
_entity.id
_entity.type
_entity.pdbx_description
1 polymer ?
#
loop_
_entity_poly.entity_id
_entity_poly.type
_entity_poly.pdbx_seq_one_letter_code
_entity_poly.pdbx_strand_id
1 'polypeptide(L)'
;MFKTIISIVFAVTLLGCDLEVPGADEKFGKQNFISAVSIIELHKLRNGHYPNSLSELEFLGDWDGIWLSAVRYERNGEGYHLYLERGWAGKPTLAFPVKFMAGLGIKETNVQWLHQDRTQI
;
A
#
# COMPACT_ATOMS: atom_id res chain seq x y z
N MET A 1 -13.47 -15.40 41.74
CA MET A 1 -13.82 -16.40 40.70
C MET A 1 -14.57 -15.77 39.53
N PHE A 2 -15.65 -15.00 39.76
CA PHE A 2 -16.39 -14.32 38.68
C PHE A 2 -15.52 -13.38 37.81
N LYS A 3 -14.62 -12.61 38.43
CA LYS A 3 -13.66 -11.73 37.73
C LYS A 3 -12.68 -12.50 36.83
N THR A 4 -12.19 -13.64 37.31
CA THR A 4 -11.28 -14.50 36.55
C THR A 4 -11.98 -15.14 35.35
N ILE A 5 -13.24 -15.52 35.51
CA ILE A 5 -14.08 -16.06 34.42
C ILE A 5 -14.33 -14.98 33.36
N ILE A 6 -14.64 -13.74 33.75
CA ILE A 6 -14.82 -12.61 32.80
C ILE A 6 -13.53 -12.33 32.03
N SER A 7 -12.37 -12.31 32.71
CA SER A 7 -11.08 -12.09 32.03
C SER A 7 -10.73 -13.22 31.05
N ILE A 8 -11.05 -14.47 31.37
CA ILE A 8 -10.83 -15.61 30.46
C ILE A 8 -11.80 -15.54 29.28
N VAL A 9 -13.07 -15.20 29.50
CA VAL A 9 -14.05 -15.03 28.42
C VAL A 9 -13.65 -13.89 27.48
N PHE A 10 -13.20 -12.76 28.01
CA PHE A 10 -12.73 -11.62 27.21
C PHE A 10 -11.46 -11.95 26.40
N ALA A 11 -10.54 -12.70 26.99
CA ALA A 11 -9.34 -13.19 26.30
C ALA A 11 -9.69 -14.19 25.18
N VAL A 12 -10.66 -15.09 25.40
CA VAL A 12 -11.12 -16.05 24.38
C VAL A 12 -11.89 -15.36 23.26
N THR A 13 -12.65 -14.30 23.53
CA THR A 13 -13.33 -13.51 22.49
C THR A 13 -12.37 -12.71 21.62
N LEU A 14 -11.23 -12.27 22.15
CA LEU A 14 -10.18 -11.58 21.36
C LEU A 14 -9.37 -12.53 20.49
N LEU A 15 -9.31 -13.82 20.83
CA LEU A 15 -8.66 -14.86 20.04
C LEU A 15 -9.53 -15.36 18.86
N GLY A 16 -10.81 -14.95 18.80
CA GLY A 16 -11.79 -15.40 17.81
C GLY A 16 -12.19 -14.36 16.77
N CYS A 17 -11.46 -13.25 16.61
CA CYS A 17 -11.75 -12.30 15.54
C CYS A 17 -11.14 -12.79 14.22
N ASP A 18 -11.99 -13.36 13.38
CA ASP A 18 -11.74 -13.35 11.94
C ASP A 18 -11.79 -11.89 11.48
N LEU A 19 -10.61 -11.24 11.40
CA LEU A 19 -10.46 -9.84 10.98
C LEU A 19 -10.63 -9.67 9.45
N GLU A 20 -11.07 -10.72 8.75
CA GLU A 20 -11.43 -10.66 7.34
C GLU A 20 -12.69 -9.83 7.15
N VAL A 21 -12.48 -8.55 6.83
CA VAL A 21 -13.52 -7.68 6.29
C VAL A 21 -13.50 -7.81 4.77
N PRO A 22 -14.54 -8.37 4.13
CA PRO A 22 -14.53 -8.60 2.68
C PRO A 22 -14.23 -7.33 1.88
N GLY A 23 -13.25 -7.40 0.99
CA GLY A 23 -12.82 -6.27 0.16
C GLY A 23 -12.02 -5.19 0.89
N ALA A 24 -11.70 -5.38 2.18
CA ALA A 24 -10.87 -4.42 2.91
C ALA A 24 -9.42 -4.46 2.40
N ASP A 25 -8.87 -5.63 2.12
CA ASP A 25 -7.51 -5.74 1.59
C ASP A 25 -7.33 -4.94 0.31
N GLU A 26 -8.27 -5.02 -0.64
CA GLU A 26 -8.21 -4.27 -1.88
C GLU A 26 -8.37 -2.76 -1.66
N LYS A 27 -9.27 -2.35 -0.75
CA LYS A 27 -9.49 -0.93 -0.44
C LYS A 27 -8.27 -0.31 0.23
N PHE A 28 -7.78 -0.93 1.29
CA PHE A 28 -6.60 -0.47 2.00
C PHE A 28 -5.36 -0.60 1.14
N GLY A 29 -5.18 -1.73 0.46
CA GLY A 29 -4.07 -1.94 -0.48
C GLY A 29 -4.01 -0.85 -1.55
N LYS A 30 -5.16 -0.45 -2.11
CA LYS A 30 -5.24 0.65 -3.08
C LYS A 30 -4.82 1.98 -2.45
N GLN A 31 -5.29 2.27 -1.23
CA GLN A 31 -4.89 3.47 -0.49
C GLN A 31 -3.38 3.47 -0.24
N ASN A 32 -2.84 2.38 0.29
CA ASN A 32 -1.42 2.19 0.61
C ASN A 32 -0.56 2.45 -0.63
N PHE A 33 -0.91 1.80 -1.74
CA PHE A 33 -0.16 1.90 -2.99
C PHE A 33 -0.16 3.32 -3.56
N ILE A 34 -1.33 3.95 -3.67
CA ILE A 34 -1.45 5.31 -4.21
C ILE A 34 -0.73 6.32 -3.30
N SER A 35 -0.90 6.21 -1.98
CA SER A 35 -0.23 7.08 -1.02
C SER A 35 1.29 6.94 -1.11
N ALA A 36 1.82 5.71 -1.13
CA ALA A 36 3.25 5.47 -1.26
C ALA A 36 3.81 6.09 -2.56
N VAL A 37 3.16 5.83 -3.70
CA VAL A 37 3.51 6.46 -5.00
C VAL A 37 3.54 7.98 -4.86
N SER A 38 2.49 8.58 -4.30
CA SER A 38 2.38 10.05 -4.20
C SER A 38 3.54 10.66 -3.41
N ILE A 39 3.94 10.04 -2.30
CA ILE A 39 5.01 10.54 -1.44
C ILE A 39 6.39 10.36 -2.12
N ILE A 40 6.61 9.21 -2.78
CA ILE A 40 7.85 8.94 -3.53
C ILE A 40 8.01 9.94 -4.69
N GLU A 41 6.96 10.18 -5.44
CA GLU A 41 6.97 11.12 -6.57
C GLU A 41 7.14 12.56 -6.08
N LEU A 42 6.54 12.93 -4.94
CA LEU A 42 6.77 14.24 -4.32
C LEU A 42 8.23 14.43 -3.93
N HIS A 43 8.89 13.42 -3.33
CA HIS A 43 10.32 13.47 -3.04
C HIS A 43 11.12 13.70 -4.33
N LYS A 44 10.81 12.98 -5.42
CA LYS A 44 11.46 13.16 -6.73
C LYS A 44 11.31 14.58 -7.26
N LEU A 45 10.11 15.14 -7.18
CA LEU A 45 9.85 16.51 -7.63
C LEU A 45 10.67 17.55 -6.87
N ARG A 46 10.88 17.33 -5.56
CA ARG A 46 11.60 18.26 -4.70
C ARG A 46 13.11 18.16 -4.84
N ASN A 47 13.64 16.94 -4.94
CA ASN A 47 15.07 16.67 -4.86
C ASN A 47 15.69 16.42 -6.23
N GLY A 48 14.88 16.26 -7.28
CA GLY A 48 15.35 15.95 -8.62
C GLY A 48 15.81 14.51 -8.79
N HIS A 49 15.74 13.65 -7.77
CA HIS A 49 16.02 12.22 -7.83
C HIS A 49 15.04 11.41 -6.96
N TYR A 50 14.83 10.14 -7.30
CA TYR A 50 14.08 9.23 -6.43
C TYR A 50 14.88 8.94 -5.15
N PRO A 51 14.23 8.68 -4.01
CA PRO A 51 14.92 8.39 -2.77
C PRO A 51 15.72 7.08 -2.90
N ASN A 52 16.87 6.95 -2.21
CA ASN A 52 17.58 5.67 -2.18
C ASN A 52 16.84 4.63 -1.33
N SER A 53 16.07 5.10 -0.34
CA SER A 53 15.22 4.28 0.51
C SER A 53 14.07 5.10 1.08
N LEU A 54 13.01 4.44 1.56
CA LEU A 54 11.82 5.13 2.09
C LEU A 54 12.11 5.99 3.34
N SER A 55 13.25 5.82 4.01
CA SER A 55 13.64 6.67 5.15
C SER A 55 14.10 8.08 4.74
N GLU A 56 14.39 8.31 3.46
CA GLU A 56 14.69 9.65 2.92
C GLU A 56 13.42 10.47 2.62
N LEU A 57 12.23 9.90 2.84
CA LEU A 57 10.97 10.61 2.63
C LEU A 57 10.75 11.63 3.77
N GLU A 58 10.33 12.83 3.39
CA GLU A 58 10.09 13.96 4.29
C GLU A 58 8.63 14.42 4.18
N PHE A 59 8.18 15.25 5.13
CA PHE A 59 6.81 15.79 5.19
C PHE A 59 5.73 14.71 5.30
N LEU A 60 6.05 13.65 6.04
CA LEU A 60 5.15 12.55 6.33
C LEU A 60 4.09 12.99 7.35
N GLY A 61 2.84 12.66 7.08
CA GLY A 61 1.76 12.70 8.06
C GLY A 61 1.77 11.48 8.98
N ASP A 62 1.04 11.56 10.08
CA ASP A 62 1.01 10.53 11.13
C ASP A 62 0.63 9.12 10.61
N TRP A 63 -0.15 9.07 9.53
CA TRP A 63 -0.63 7.82 8.92
C TRP A 63 0.30 7.26 7.84
N ASP A 64 1.25 8.05 7.34
CA ASP A 64 2.07 7.65 6.19
C ASP A 64 3.00 6.48 6.50
N GLY A 65 3.45 6.34 7.74
CA GLY A 65 4.22 5.18 8.17
C GLY A 65 3.47 3.86 7.97
N ILE A 66 2.14 3.85 8.16
CA ILE A 66 1.31 2.65 7.95
C ILE A 66 1.27 2.30 6.47
N TRP A 67 1.01 3.30 5.62
CA TRP A 67 0.95 3.11 4.17
C TRP A 67 2.28 2.65 3.59
N LEU A 68 3.38 3.26 4.03
CA LEU A 68 4.75 2.92 3.61
C LEU A 68 5.16 1.53 4.10
N SER A 69 4.71 1.08 5.27
CA SER A 69 4.98 -0.27 5.77
C SER A 69 4.32 -1.39 4.97
N ALA A 70 3.32 -1.05 4.15
CA ALA A 70 2.58 -2.00 3.33
C ALA A 70 3.20 -2.23 1.94
N VAL A 71 4.29 -1.52 1.62
CA VAL A 71 4.97 -1.61 0.33
C VAL A 71 6.45 -1.93 0.51
N ARG A 72 7.01 -2.63 -0.48
CA ARG A 72 8.45 -2.78 -0.65
C ARG A 72 8.92 -1.92 -1.81
N TYR A 73 9.86 -1.05 -1.51
CA TYR A 73 10.44 -0.08 -2.43
C TYR A 73 11.88 -0.45 -2.74
N GLU A 74 12.25 -0.37 -4.02
CA GLU A 74 13.63 -0.53 -4.47
C GLU A 74 13.94 0.53 -5.52
N ARG A 75 14.97 1.34 -5.29
CA ARG A 75 15.43 2.29 -6.29
C ARG A 75 16.01 1.54 -7.49
N ASN A 76 15.62 1.94 -8.70
CA ASN A 76 16.08 1.33 -9.94
C ASN A 76 16.48 2.42 -10.95
N GLY A 77 17.75 2.83 -10.93
CA GLY A 77 18.29 3.87 -11.81
C GLY A 77 17.53 5.20 -11.71
N GLU A 78 16.91 5.61 -12.82
CA GLU A 78 16.04 6.79 -12.92
C GLU A 78 14.57 6.50 -12.56
N GLY A 79 14.26 5.35 -11.96
CA GLY A 79 12.93 4.98 -11.50
C GLY A 79 13.00 4.15 -10.23
N TYR A 80 11.95 3.37 -10.00
CA TYR A 80 11.85 2.49 -8.84
C TYR A 80 10.93 1.30 -9.09
N HIS A 81 11.14 0.24 -8.31
CA HIS A 81 10.18 -0.85 -8.16
C HIS A 81 9.36 -0.59 -6.91
N LEU A 82 8.06 -0.90 -7.00
CA LEU A 82 7.15 -0.77 -5.87
C LEU A 82 6.21 -1.97 -5.83
N TYR A 83 6.35 -2.79 -4.80
CA TYR A 83 5.53 -3.98 -4.61
C TYR A 83 4.60 -3.78 -3.43
N LEU A 84 3.30 -4.02 -3.65
CA LEU A 84 2.30 -4.00 -2.60
C LEU A 84 2.32 -5.33 -1.85
N GLU A 85 2.70 -5.28 -0.57
CA GLU A 85 2.85 -6.47 0.26
C GLU A 85 1.62 -6.72 1.13
N ARG A 86 0.88 -5.66 1.49
CA ARG A 86 -0.25 -5.74 2.42
C ARG A 86 -1.39 -4.79 2.11
N GLY A 87 -2.61 -5.25 2.38
CA GLY A 87 -3.83 -4.45 2.41
C GLY A 87 -4.20 -4.10 3.86
N TRP A 88 -5.26 -4.73 4.35
CA TRP A 88 -5.75 -4.66 5.72
C TRP A 88 -5.05 -5.70 6.60
N ALA A 89 -5.21 -6.98 6.27
CA ALA A 89 -4.61 -8.11 6.97
C ALA A 89 -3.91 -9.08 6.01
N GLY A 90 -4.36 -9.13 4.75
CA GLY A 90 -3.86 -10.02 3.71
C GLY A 90 -3.13 -9.30 2.59
N LYS A 91 -2.87 -10.07 1.52
CA LYS A 91 -2.20 -9.60 0.30
C LYS A 91 -3.24 -9.28 -0.78
N PRO A 92 -3.41 -8.00 -1.16
CA PRO A 92 -4.43 -7.60 -2.11
C PRO A 92 -4.05 -7.96 -3.55
N THR A 93 -5.07 -8.20 -4.38
CA THR A 93 -4.91 -8.28 -5.84
C THR A 93 -5.51 -7.03 -6.47
N LEU A 94 -4.63 -6.15 -6.98
CA LEU A 94 -5.06 -4.88 -7.56
C LEU A 94 -4.81 -4.81 -9.05
N ALA A 95 -5.69 -4.07 -9.72
CA ALA A 95 -5.53 -3.72 -11.12
C ALA A 95 -5.77 -2.21 -11.29
N PHE A 96 -4.88 -1.55 -12.04
CA PHE A 96 -4.95 -0.13 -12.35
C PHE A 96 -4.98 0.09 -13.87
N PRO A 97 -5.65 1.13 -14.38
CA PRO A 97 -5.54 1.47 -15.79
C PRO A 97 -4.09 1.84 -16.12
N VAL A 98 -3.60 1.46 -17.32
CA VAL A 98 -2.24 1.80 -17.78
C VAL A 98 -1.97 3.31 -17.68
N LYS A 99 -2.99 4.15 -17.88
CA LYS A 99 -2.89 5.61 -17.71
C LYS A 99 -2.37 6.04 -16.33
N PHE A 100 -2.57 5.23 -15.28
CA PHE A 100 -2.07 5.53 -13.93
C PHE A 100 -0.54 5.64 -13.88
N MET A 101 0.20 4.81 -14.63
CA MET A 101 1.66 4.83 -14.62
C MET A 101 2.27 5.95 -15.48
N ALA A 102 1.46 6.64 -16.28
CA ALA A 102 1.94 7.65 -17.21
C ALA A 102 2.55 8.84 -16.45
N GLY A 103 3.85 9.06 -16.65
CA GLY A 103 4.60 10.13 -15.98
C GLY A 103 5.19 9.76 -14.61
N LEU A 104 4.99 8.52 -14.15
CA LEU A 104 5.56 8.00 -12.90
C LEU A 104 6.91 7.30 -13.14
N GLY A 105 7.69 7.14 -12.08
CA GLY A 105 8.98 6.42 -12.09
C GLY A 105 8.89 4.89 -11.98
N ILE A 106 7.69 4.33 -11.90
CA ILE A 106 7.49 2.90 -11.65
C ILE A 106 8.03 2.09 -12.84
N LYS A 107 9.02 1.22 -12.58
CA LYS A 107 9.57 0.27 -13.57
C LYS A 107 8.98 -1.12 -13.42
N GLU A 108 8.77 -1.56 -12.18
CA GLU A 108 8.22 -2.88 -11.87
C GLU A 108 7.31 -2.82 -10.65
N THR A 109 6.28 -3.66 -10.66
CA THR A 109 5.32 -3.81 -9.57
C THR A 109 4.56 -5.13 -9.68
N ASN A 110 3.90 -5.56 -8.61
CA ASN A 110 3.00 -6.71 -8.59
C ASN A 110 1.52 -6.34 -8.79
N VAL A 111 1.18 -5.06 -9.02
CA VAL A 111 -0.18 -4.68 -9.44
C VAL A 111 -0.38 -4.93 -10.93
N GLN A 112 -1.59 -5.29 -11.33
CA GLN A 112 -1.92 -5.58 -12.72
C GLN A 112 -2.27 -4.30 -13.49
N TRP A 113 -1.98 -4.30 -14.78
CA TRP A 113 -2.26 -3.16 -15.66
C TRP A 113 -3.38 -3.47 -16.65
N LEU A 114 -4.46 -2.72 -16.54
CA LEU A 114 -5.60 -2.81 -17.45
C LEU A 114 -5.37 -1.89 -18.64
N HIS A 115 -5.25 -2.47 -19.82
CA HIS A 115 -5.31 -1.73 -21.07
C HIS A 115 -6.78 -1.41 -21.31
N GLN A 116 -7.15 -0.14 -21.29
CA GLN A 116 -8.48 0.24 -21.77
C GLN A 116 -8.48 0.05 -23.28
N ASP A 117 -9.08 -1.04 -23.74
CA ASP A 117 -9.44 -1.17 -25.14
C ASP A 117 -10.41 -0.04 -25.47
N ARG A 118 -10.07 0.73 -26.51
CA ARG A 118 -10.95 1.76 -27.07
C ARG A 118 -12.13 1.07 -27.76
N THR A 119 -13.09 0.64 -26.98
CA THR A 119 -14.38 0.18 -27.49
C THR A 119 -15.44 0.70 -26.54
N GLN A 120 -15.98 1.87 -26.89
CA GLN A 120 -17.41 2.17 -27.06
C GLN A 120 -17.53 3.69 -27.30
N ILE A 121 -17.54 4.07 -28.57
CA ILE A 121 -18.24 5.26 -29.08
C ILE A 121 -19.26 4.73 -30.08
#